data_AF-A0AAN8F563-F1
#
_entry.id   AF-A0AAN8F563-F1
#
_cell.length_a   1.000
_cell.length_b   1.000
_cell.length_c   1.000
_cell.angle_alpha   90.00
_cell.angle_beta   90.00
_cell.angle_gamma   90.00
#
_symmetry.space_group_name_H-M   'P 1'
#
loop_
_entity.id
_entity.type
_entity.pdbx_description
1 polymer ?
#
loop_
_entity_poly.entity_id
_entity_poly.type
_entity_poly.pdbx_seq_one_letter_code
_entity_poly.pdbx_strand_id
1 'polypeptide(L)'
;MPRVDFFTLLPDASADAVDLLGHMLALDPDDRISVNEALEHAYVRDCRDPEGEPVADHQVGIDAEEEAATSLDDWRGLLSPLILRKFSVF
;
A
#
# COMPACT_ATOMS: atom_id res chain seq x y z
N MET A 1 5.07 25.18 8.48
CA MET A 1 6.49 24.77 8.48
C MET A 1 7.00 24.93 7.05
N PRO A 2 8.16 25.55 6.82
CA PRO A 2 8.73 25.63 5.47
C PRO A 2 9.12 24.22 5.00
N ARG A 3 8.96 23.94 3.70
CA ARG A 3 9.37 22.67 3.10
C ARG A 3 10.90 22.55 3.22
N VAL A 4 11.37 21.42 3.73
CA VAL A 4 12.80 21.13 3.83
C VAL A 4 13.30 20.67 2.47
N ASP A 5 14.49 21.13 2.08
CA ASP A 5 15.14 20.70 0.84
C ASP A 5 15.79 19.32 1.04
N PHE A 6 15.24 18.31 0.38
CA PHE A 6 15.73 16.94 0.50
C PHE A 6 17.15 16.74 -0.05
N PHE A 7 17.61 17.57 -1.00
CA PHE A 7 19.00 17.51 -1.46
C PHE A 7 19.99 17.86 -0.34
N THR A 8 19.58 18.69 0.63
CA THR A 8 20.41 19.03 1.79
C THR A 8 20.43 17.94 2.85
N LEU A 9 19.33 17.16 2.95
CA LEU A 9 19.20 16.08 3.92
C LEU A 9 19.81 14.77 3.43
N LEU A 10 19.79 14.53 2.12
CA LEU A 10 20.21 13.30 1.47
C LEU A 10 21.26 13.60 0.38
N PRO A 11 22.47 14.07 0.76
CA PRO A 11 23.47 14.52 -0.22
C PRO A 11 24.02 13.40 -1.12
N ASP A 12 23.97 12.15 -0.64
CA ASP A 12 24.49 10.99 -1.36
C ASP A 12 23.43 10.28 -2.23
N ALA A 13 22.16 10.73 -2.15
CA ALA A 13 21.08 10.16 -2.94
C ALA A 13 21.14 10.65 -4.39
N SER A 14 20.70 9.82 -5.33
CA SER A 14 20.58 10.26 -6.72
C SER A 14 19.48 11.31 -6.86
N ALA A 15 19.60 12.16 -7.88
CA ALA A 15 18.59 13.19 -8.16
C ALA A 15 17.19 12.57 -8.34
N ASP A 16 17.10 11.44 -9.05
CA ASP A 16 15.84 10.73 -9.27
C ASP A 16 15.25 10.18 -7.95
N ALA A 17 16.08 9.75 -7.00
CA ALA A 17 15.62 9.29 -5.69
C ALA A 17 14.98 10.43 -4.88
N VAL A 18 15.68 11.57 -4.87
CA VAL A 18 15.24 12.77 -4.15
C VAL A 18 13.98 13.35 -4.78
N ASP A 19 13.88 13.32 -6.11
CA ASP A 19 12.71 13.75 -6.85
C ASP A 19 11.47 12.90 -6.53
N LEU A 20 11.60 11.57 -6.62
CA LEU A 20 10.50 10.65 -6.27
C LEU A 20 10.04 10.85 -4.81
N LEU A 21 10.98 10.95 -3.88
CA LEU A 21 10.68 11.20 -2.47
C LEU A 21 9.95 12.54 -2.27
N GLY A 22 10.36 13.55 -3.05
CA GLY A 22 9.73 14.87 -3.10
C GLY A 22 8.24 14.83 -3.42
N HIS A 23 7.85 13.96 -4.36
CA HIS A 23 6.47 13.74 -4.78
C HIS A 23 5.68 12.82 -3.85
N MET A 24 6.32 11.81 -3.24
CA MET A 24 5.68 10.90 -2.27
C MET A 24 5.33 11.58 -0.94
N LEU A 25 6.16 12.55 -0.51
CA LEU A 25 5.99 13.26 0.76
C LEU A 25 5.22 14.59 0.59
N ALA A 26 4.36 14.68 -0.42
CA ALA A 26 3.36 15.74 -0.49
C ALA A 26 2.40 15.65 0.70
N LEU A 27 2.21 16.78 1.39
CA LEU A 27 1.35 16.86 2.57
C LEU A 27 -0.12 16.74 2.18
N ASP A 28 -0.52 17.44 1.12
CA ASP A 28 -1.82 17.28 0.51
C ASP A 28 -1.87 15.92 -0.20
N PRO A 29 -2.83 15.03 0.13
CA PRO A 29 -2.98 13.75 -0.57
C PRO A 29 -3.34 13.91 -2.05
N ASP A 30 -4.01 15.00 -2.44
CA ASP A 30 -4.40 15.23 -3.83
C ASP A 30 -3.17 15.61 -4.69
N ASP A 31 -2.14 16.19 -4.09
CA ASP A 31 -0.85 16.50 -4.73
C ASP A 31 0.15 15.32 -4.66
N ARG A 32 -0.16 14.27 -3.89
CA ARG A 32 0.73 13.13 -3.71
C ARG A 32 0.69 12.23 -4.93
N ILE A 33 1.86 11.91 -5.46
CA ILE A 33 2.01 10.97 -6.58
C ILE A 33 1.26 9.66 -6.30
N SER A 34 0.54 9.17 -7.31
CA SER A 34 -0.13 7.89 -7.21
C SER A 34 0.87 6.73 -7.26
N VAL A 35 0.46 5.55 -6.78
CA VAL A 35 1.29 4.34 -6.88
C VAL A 35 1.66 4.05 -8.33
N ASN A 36 0.71 4.16 -9.27
CA ASN A 36 0.94 3.90 -10.68
C ASN A 36 1.97 4.86 -11.30
N GLU A 37 1.91 6.15 -10.96
CA GLU A 37 2.90 7.13 -11.46
C GLU A 37 4.28 6.91 -10.83
N ALA A 38 4.34 6.57 -9.53
CA ALA A 38 5.59 6.27 -8.85
C ALA A 38 6.29 5.03 -9.43
N LEU A 39 5.50 4.04 -9.81
CA LEU A 39 5.93 2.82 -10.46
C LEU A 39 6.54 3.06 -11.86
N GLU A 40 6.09 4.09 -12.58
CA GLU A 40 6.66 4.52 -13.87
C GLU A 40 7.85 5.51 -13.72
N HIS A 41 8.23 5.85 -12.49
CA HIS A 41 9.28 6.84 -12.24
C HIS A 41 10.68 6.33 -12.60
N ALA A 42 11.53 7.22 -13.14
CA ALA A 42 12.88 6.88 -13.59
C ALA A 42 13.75 6.19 -12.51
N TYR A 43 13.55 6.55 -11.25
CA TYR A 43 14.26 5.97 -10.11
C TYR A 43 14.06 4.45 -9.94
N VAL A 44 12.86 3.94 -10.21
CA VAL A 44 12.51 2.51 -10.03
C VAL A 44 12.55 1.71 -11.33
N ARG A 45 12.90 2.35 -12.45
CA ARG A 45 12.88 1.73 -13.77
C ARG A 45 13.68 0.44 -13.86
N ASP A 46 14.83 0.40 -13.19
CA ASP A 46 15.75 -0.76 -13.26
C ASP A 46 15.23 -1.96 -12.45
N CYS A 47 14.28 -1.76 -11.54
CA CYS A 47 13.62 -2.82 -10.76
C CYS A 47 12.16 -3.04 -11.17
N ARG A 48 11.72 -2.44 -12.29
CA ARG A 48 10.35 -2.55 -12.81
C ARG A 48 10.05 -3.96 -13.29
N ASP A 49 8.96 -4.56 -12.83
CA ASP A 49 8.46 -5.86 -13.30
C ASP A 49 6.93 -5.82 -13.48
N PRO A 50 6.42 -5.43 -14.66
CA PRO A 50 4.98 -5.30 -14.89
C PRO A 50 4.20 -6.62 -14.73
N GLU A 51 4.84 -7.77 -14.96
CA GLU A 51 4.19 -9.08 -14.79
C GLU A 51 4.12 -9.48 -13.30
N GLY A 52 5.09 -9.04 -12.51
CA GLY A 52 5.16 -9.23 -11.05
C GLY A 52 4.28 -8.29 -10.23
N GLU A 53 3.56 -7.37 -10.86
CA GLU A 53 2.76 -6.33 -10.20
C GLU A 53 1.26 -6.41 -10.56
N PRO A 54 0.58 -7.50 -10.18
CA PRO A 54 -0.83 -7.68 -10.52
C PRO A 54 -1.74 -6.78 -9.69
N VAL A 55 -2.89 -6.44 -10.28
CA VAL A 55 -4.03 -5.85 -9.56
C VAL A 55 -4.92 -6.99 -9.05
N ALA A 56 -5.42 -6.87 -7.82
CA ALA A 56 -6.37 -7.82 -7.28
C ALA A 56 -7.63 -7.89 -8.17
N ASP A 57 -8.15 -9.10 -8.38
CA ASP A 57 -9.34 -9.36 -9.21
C ASP A 57 -10.64 -8.90 -8.54
N HIS A 58 -10.59 -8.62 -7.24
CA HIS A 58 -11.69 -8.07 -6.46
C HIS A 58 -11.18 -7.13 -5.37
N GLN A 59 -12.06 -6.23 -4.92
CA GLN A 59 -11.79 -5.39 -3.77
C GLN A 59 -11.94 -6.22 -2.48
N VAL A 60 -10.90 -6.24 -1.66
CA VAL A 60 -10.98 -6.77 -0.29
C VAL A 60 -11.58 -5.67 0.58
N GLY A 61 -12.75 -5.93 1.15
CA GLY A 61 -13.44 -5.04 2.07
C GLY A 61 -13.58 -5.69 3.44
N ILE A 62 -13.93 -4.87 4.43
CA ILE A 62 -14.47 -5.34 5.70
C ILE A 62 -15.98 -5.52 5.45
N ASP A 63 -16.51 -6.70 5.72
CA ASP A 63 -17.95 -6.91 5.60
C ASP A 63 -18.72 -6.30 6.80
N ALA A 64 -20.03 -6.13 6.64
CA ALA A 64 -20.82 -5.43 7.65
C ALA A 64 -20.85 -6.20 8.99
N GLU A 65 -20.76 -7.53 8.91
CA GLU A 65 -20.71 -8.43 10.04
C GLU A 65 -19.38 -8.30 10.82
N GLU A 66 -18.24 -8.20 10.13
CA GLU A 66 -16.92 -7.92 10.70
C GLU A 66 -16.87 -6.53 11.34
N GLU A 67 -17.45 -5.51 10.68
CA GLU A 67 -17.51 -4.16 11.25
C GLU A 67 -18.40 -4.08 12.50
N ALA A 68 -19.46 -4.89 12.55
CA ALA A 68 -20.36 -4.97 13.71
C ALA A 68 -19.81 -5.83 14.88
N ALA A 69 -18.76 -6.62 14.65
CA ALA A 69 -18.21 -7.53 15.64
C ALA A 69 -17.44 -6.78 16.74
N THR A 70 -17.97 -6.80 17.96
CA THR A 70 -17.39 -6.07 19.11
C THR A 70 -16.95 -6.98 20.26
N SER A 71 -17.28 -8.27 20.19
CA SER A 71 -16.95 -9.26 21.21
C SER A 71 -16.19 -10.47 20.65
N LEU A 72 -15.52 -11.21 21.54
CA LEU A 72 -14.84 -12.46 21.17
C LEU A 72 -15.80 -13.51 20.61
N ASP A 73 -17.05 -13.55 21.08
CA ASP A 73 -18.03 -14.52 20.60
C ASP A 73 -18.48 -14.20 19.17
N ASP A 74 -18.59 -12.91 18.81
CA ASP A 74 -18.86 -12.48 17.43
C ASP A 74 -17.74 -12.95 16.49
N TRP A 75 -16.49 -12.65 16.85
CA TRP A 75 -15.31 -13.07 16.08
C TRP A 75 -15.17 -14.59 15.99
N ARG A 76 -15.51 -15.33 17.06
CA ARG A 76 -15.55 -16.80 17.02
C ARG A 76 -16.61 -17.29 16.04
N GLY A 77 -17.77 -16.64 15.99
CA GLY A 77 -18.84 -16.96 15.03
C GLY A 77 -18.39 -16.78 13.58
N LEU A 78 -17.69 -15.68 13.27
CA LEU A 78 -17.20 -15.36 11.92
C LEU A 78 -16.03 -16.25 11.49
N LEU A 79 -15.06 -16.49 12.38
CA LEU A 79 -13.82 -17.19 12.02
C LEU A 79 -13.95 -18.73 12.02
N SER A 80 -14.80 -19.30 12.87
CA SER A 80 -14.99 -20.76 12.96
C SER A 80 -15.31 -21.42 11.60
N PRO A 81 -16.26 -20.94 10.79
CA PRO A 81 -16.53 -21.53 9.48
C PRO A 81 -15.39 -21.34 8.48
N LEU A 82 -14.67 -20.21 8.52
CA LEU A 82 -13.52 -19.95 7.66
C LEU A 82 -12.37 -20.93 7.94
N ILE A 83 -12.10 -21.17 9.23
CA ILE A 83 -11.13 -22.16 9.70
C ILE A 83 -11.51 -23.54 9.19
N LEU A 84 -12.74 -24.00 9.44
CA LEU A 84 -13.20 -25.32 9.01
C LEU A 84 -13.14 -25.50 7.49
N ARG A 85 -13.50 -24.47 6.72
CA ARG A 85 -13.38 -24.48 5.26
C ARG A 85 -11.92 -24.64 4.81
N LYS A 86 -10.96 -23.99 5.48
CA LYS A 86 -9.53 -24.09 5.14
C LYS A 86 -8.93 -25.46 5.49
N PHE A 87 -9.44 -26.12 6.52
CA PHE A 87 -8.98 -27.45 6.94
C PHE A 87 -9.71 -28.62 6.26
N SER A 88 -10.87 -28.39 5.62
CA SER A 88 -11.63 -29.44 4.90
C SER A 88 -11.14 -29.67 3.46
N VAL A 89 -10.14 -28.91 2.98
CA VAL A 89 -9.54 -29.04 1.64
C VAL A 89 -8.19 -29.79 1.71
N PHE A 90 -7.87 -30.39 2.86
CA PHE A 90 -6.77 -31.33 3.05
C PHE A 90 -7.31 -32.70 3.46
#